data_AF-A0AAD6ZV51-F1
#
_entry.id   AF-A0AAD6ZV51-F1
#
_cell.length_a   1.000
_cell.length_b   1.000
_cell.length_c   1.000
_cell.angle_alpha   90.00
_cell.angle_beta   90.00
_cell.angle_gamma   90.00
#
_symmetry.space_group_name_H-M   'P 1'
#
loop_
_entity.id
_entity.type
_entity.pdbx_description
1 polymer ?
#
loop_
_entity_poly.entity_id
_entity_poly.type
_entity_poly.pdbx_seq_one_letter_code
_entity_poly.pdbx_strand_id
1 'polypeptide(L)'
;PVTALQIFQMMLGILEHSLDLYLDEIQEQLSAVHGVEMCLRAINCTLKRLGMTLKKLSKPATERCEQARCGFAFEVGKYPANYLVTADESAVNLLTTYCVNGW
;
A
#
# COMPACT_ATOMS: atom_id res chain seq x y z
N PRO A 1 4.61 10.81 -30.25
CA PRO A 1 4.63 11.28 -28.85
C PRO A 1 3.38 10.83 -28.09
N VAL A 2 3.55 10.10 -26.98
CA VAL A 2 2.43 9.73 -26.10
C VAL A 2 1.84 11.00 -25.50
N THR A 3 0.54 11.19 -25.67
CA THR A 3 -0.16 12.38 -25.16
C THR A 3 -0.49 12.22 -23.68
N ALA A 4 -0.61 13.34 -22.96
CA ALA A 4 -0.97 13.32 -21.54
C ALA A 4 -2.28 12.55 -21.28
N LEU A 5 -3.25 12.63 -22.19
CA LEU A 5 -4.52 11.90 -22.09
C LEU A 5 -4.34 10.37 -22.15
N GLN A 6 -3.43 9.89 -23.01
CA GLN A 6 -3.12 8.46 -23.10
C GLN A 6 -2.47 7.94 -21.82
N ILE A 7 -1.57 8.72 -21.22
CA ILE A 7 -0.95 8.38 -19.92
C ILE A 7 -2.01 8.28 -18.82
N PHE A 8 -3.00 9.19 -18.82
CA PHE A 8 -4.14 9.16 -17.90
C PHE A 8 -4.97 7.87 -18.04
N GLN A 9 -5.26 7.45 -19.28
CA GLN A 9 -6.02 6.22 -19.55
C GLN A 9 -5.25 4.96 -19.14
N MET A 10 -3.95 4.92 -19.40
CA MET A 10 -3.07 3.80 -19.01
C MET A 10 -3.02 3.65 -17.48
N MET A 11 -2.83 4.76 -16.75
CA MET A 11 -2.85 4.72 -15.29
C MET A 11 -4.20 4.28 -14.72
N LEU A 12 -5.32 4.76 -15.29
CA LEU A 12 -6.64 4.31 -14.90
C LEU A 12 -6.82 2.80 -15.08
N GLY A 13 -6.38 2.24 -16.22
CA GLY A 13 -6.45 0.80 -16.47
C GLY A 13 -5.66 -0.03 -15.46
N ILE A 14 -4.44 0.38 -15.13
CA ILE A 14 -3.61 -0.29 -14.10
C ILE A 14 -4.30 -0.27 -12.73
N LEU A 15 -4.90 0.87 -12.37
CA LEU A 15 -5.55 1.07 -11.07
C LEU A 15 -6.89 0.33 -10.95
N GLU A 16 -7.64 0.18 -12.05
CA GLU A 16 -8.87 -0.63 -12.08
C GLU A 16 -8.58 -2.12 -11.87
N HIS A 17 -7.43 -2.61 -12.36
CA HIS A 17 -7.03 -4.00 -12.18
C HIS A 17 -6.38 -4.29 -10.82
N SER A 18 -5.71 -3.30 -10.22
CA SER A 18 -5.07 -3.47 -8.91
C SER A 18 -4.89 -2.14 -8.18
N LEU A 19 -5.61 -1.97 -7.06
CA LEU A 19 -5.53 -0.79 -6.18
C LEU A 19 -4.43 -0.87 -5.12
N ASP A 20 -3.71 -2.00 -5.05
CA ASP A 20 -2.71 -2.29 -4.02
C ASP A 20 -1.26 -2.16 -4.54
N LEU A 21 -1.03 -1.33 -5.55
CA LEU A 21 0.30 -1.14 -6.12
C LEU A 21 1.02 0.06 -5.50
N TYR A 22 2.30 -0.11 -5.18
CA TYR A 22 3.20 0.99 -4.83
C TYR A 22 3.55 1.85 -6.07
N LEU A 23 4.07 3.05 -5.85
CA LEU A 23 4.37 3.99 -6.94
C LEU A 23 5.43 3.45 -7.92
N ASP A 24 6.39 2.69 -7.42
CA ASP A 24 7.42 1.98 -8.18
C ASP A 24 6.87 0.77 -8.93
N GLU A 25 5.93 0.03 -8.35
CA GLU A 25 5.22 -1.05 -9.07
C GLU A 25 4.36 -0.50 -10.22
N ILE A 26 3.71 0.66 -10.03
CA ILE A 26 3.00 1.36 -11.11
C ILE A 26 3.98 1.79 -12.21
N GLN A 27 5.18 2.27 -11.83
CA GLN A 27 6.23 2.63 -12.78
C GLN A 27 6.69 1.41 -13.60
N GLU A 28 6.92 0.28 -12.93
CA GLU A 28 7.33 -0.96 -13.59
C GLU A 28 6.25 -1.45 -14.55
N GLN A 29 4.98 -1.42 -14.16
CA GLN A 29 3.87 -1.81 -15.05
C GLN A 29 3.70 -0.85 -16.23
N LEU A 30 3.83 0.46 -16.04
CA LEU A 30 3.80 1.43 -17.14
C LEU A 30 4.93 1.18 -18.15
N SER A 31 6.11 0.82 -17.67
CA SER A 31 7.24 0.44 -18.50
C SER A 31 6.99 -0.90 -19.22
N ALA A 32 6.57 -1.93 -18.49
CA ALA A 32 6.41 -3.28 -19.02
C ALA A 32 5.24 -3.41 -20.01
N VAL A 33 4.10 -2.77 -19.72
CA VAL A 33 2.87 -2.91 -20.53
C VAL A 33 2.80 -1.86 -21.64
N HIS A 34 3.25 -0.64 -21.36
CA HIS A 34 3.06 0.49 -22.27
C HIS A 34 4.37 1.09 -22.81
N GLY A 35 5.54 0.64 -22.34
CA GLY A 35 6.83 1.18 -22.75
C GLY A 35 7.04 2.64 -22.32
N VAL A 36 6.27 3.12 -21.33
CA VAL A 36 6.31 4.51 -20.88
C VAL A 36 7.09 4.59 -19.57
N GLU A 37 8.27 5.20 -19.64
CA GLU A 37 9.09 5.46 -18.47
C GLU A 37 8.69 6.80 -17.84
N MET A 38 8.17 6.75 -16.61
CA MET A 38 7.76 7.93 -15.86
C MET A 38 8.49 8.00 -14.53
N CYS A 39 8.87 9.19 -14.09
CA CYS A 39 9.39 9.34 -12.75
C CYS A 39 8.26 9.21 -11.71
N LEU A 40 8.59 8.66 -10.53
CA LEU A 40 7.64 8.48 -9.41
C LEU A 40 6.89 9.79 -9.06
N ARG A 41 7.55 10.94 -9.19
CA ARG A 41 6.94 12.25 -8.96
C ARG A 41 5.83 12.56 -9.96
N ALA A 42 6.01 12.22 -11.25
CA ALA A 42 5.00 12.43 -12.28
C ALA A 42 3.80 11.49 -12.09
N ILE A 43 4.04 10.24 -11.69
CA ILE A 43 2.99 9.28 -11.33
C ILE A 43 2.18 9.82 -10.15
N ASN A 44 2.84 10.22 -9.06
CA ASN A 44 2.19 10.79 -7.88
C ASN A 44 1.36 12.04 -8.20
N CYS A 45 1.90 12.98 -8.98
CA CYS A 45 1.14 14.15 -9.43
C CYS A 45 -0.09 13.77 -10.26
N THR A 46 0.01 12.73 -11.08
CA THR A 46 -1.10 12.27 -11.93
C THR A 46 -2.19 11.57 -11.12
N LEU A 47 -1.80 10.72 -10.16
CA LEU A 47 -2.71 10.10 -9.19
C LEU A 47 -3.47 11.14 -8.36
N LYS A 48 -2.76 12.18 -7.87
CA LYS A 48 -3.40 13.31 -7.18
C LYS A 48 -4.38 14.06 -8.06
N ARG A 49 -4.06 14.26 -9.34
CA ARG A 49 -4.98 14.88 -10.32
C ARG A 49 -6.19 14.01 -10.63
N LEU A 50 -6.07 12.69 -10.52
CA LEU A 50 -7.18 11.73 -10.60
C LEU A 50 -8.07 11.75 -9.34
N GLY A 51 -7.78 12.60 -8.35
CA GLY A 51 -8.51 12.63 -7.08
C GLY A 51 -8.20 11.43 -6.19
N MET A 52 -7.17 10.65 -6.52
CA MET A 52 -6.74 9.53 -5.70
C MET A 52 -5.88 10.06 -4.55
N THR A 53 -6.50 10.18 -3.38
CA THR A 53 -5.80 10.23 -2.10
C THR A 53 -5.58 8.79 -1.65
N LEU A 54 -4.33 8.34 -1.57
CA LEU A 54 -3.97 6.95 -1.29
C LEU A 54 -4.67 6.39 -0.03
N LYS A 55 -4.97 5.09 -0.11
CA LYS A 55 -5.94 4.35 0.69
C LYS A 55 -5.22 3.46 1.69
N LYS A 56 -5.80 3.41 2.89
CA LYS A 56 -6.00 2.22 3.74
C LYS A 56 -5.56 0.91 3.05
N LEU A 57 -4.43 0.35 3.50
CA LEU A 57 -3.90 -0.97 3.17
C LEU A 57 -5.05 -1.98 3.02
N SER A 58 -5.41 -2.34 1.79
CA SER A 58 -6.50 -3.29 1.51
C SER A 58 -6.01 -4.73 1.61
N LYS A 59 -4.70 -4.96 1.48
CA LYS A 59 -4.04 -6.21 1.83
C LYS A 59 -3.77 -6.25 3.33
N PRO A 60 -4.52 -7.06 4.12
CA PRO A 60 -3.94 -7.55 5.36
C PRO A 60 -2.58 -8.18 5.05
N ALA A 61 -1.58 -7.93 5.91
CA ALA A 61 -0.26 -8.55 5.77
C ALA A 61 -0.42 -10.04 5.44
N THR A 62 0.23 -10.51 4.37
CA THR A 62 0.18 -11.91 3.90
C THR A 62 0.51 -12.93 5.00
N GLU A 63 1.17 -12.48 6.07
CA GLU A 63 1.48 -13.25 7.28
C GLU A 63 0.26 -13.54 8.17
N ARG A 64 -0.94 -13.01 7.86
CA ARG A 64 -2.16 -13.29 8.63
C ARG A 64 -2.76 -14.64 8.25
N CYS A 65 -2.38 -15.67 9.01
CA CYS A 65 -3.12 -16.94 9.04
C CYS A 65 -4.40 -16.77 9.88
N GLU A 66 -5.56 -16.69 9.22
CA GLU A 66 -6.85 -16.51 9.90
C GLU A 66 -7.15 -17.65 10.90
N GLN A 67 -6.73 -18.88 10.59
CA GLN A 67 -6.86 -20.01 11.50
C GLN A 67 -6.05 -19.81 12.79
N ALA A 68 -4.82 -19.29 12.68
CA ALA A 68 -3.99 -18.98 13.84
C ALA A 68 -4.58 -17.82 14.66
N ARG A 69 -5.17 -16.81 14.01
CA ARG A 69 -5.86 -15.70 14.68
C ARG A 69 -7.10 -16.18 15.44
N CYS A 70 -7.92 -17.03 14.82
CA CYS A 70 -9.08 -17.63 15.48
C CYS A 70 -8.67 -18.48 16.69
N GLY A 71 -7.62 -19.29 16.55
CA GLY A 71 -7.08 -20.09 17.65
C GLY A 71 -6.56 -19.21 18.80
N PHE A 72 -5.78 -18.18 18.48
CA PHE A 72 -5.28 -17.23 19.47
C PHE A 72 -6.41 -16.48 20.18
N ALA A 73 -7.41 -15.98 19.45
CA ALA A 73 -8.54 -15.26 20.02
C ALA A 73 -9.38 -16.15 20.95
N PHE A 74 -9.58 -17.43 20.59
CA PHE A 74 -10.29 -18.38 21.44
C PHE A 74 -9.55 -18.68 22.74
N GLU A 75 -8.23 -18.85 22.68
CA GLU A 75 -7.41 -19.11 23.86
C GLU A 75 -7.29 -17.87 24.78
N VAL A 76 -7.06 -16.70 24.21
CA VAL A 76 -6.91 -15.45 24.96
C VAL A 76 -8.23 -14.93 25.51
N GLY A 77 -9.35 -15.15 24.81
CA GLY A 77 -10.67 -14.69 25.22
C GLY A 77 -11.18 -15.29 26.55
N LYS A 78 -10.51 -16.33 27.08
CA LYS A 78 -10.78 -16.90 28.39
C LYS A 78 -10.35 -15.98 29.53
N TYR A 79 -9.45 -15.03 29.27
CA TYR A 79 -8.93 -14.10 30.26
C TYR A 79 -9.61 -12.73 30.14
N PRO A 80 -9.99 -12.11 31.26
CA PRO A 80 -10.51 -10.74 31.24
C PRO A 80 -9.42 -9.75 30.83
N ALA A 81 -9.80 -8.66 30.16
CA ALA A 81 -8.87 -7.70 29.55
C ALA A 81 -7.80 -7.17 30.51
N ASN A 82 -8.14 -7.00 31.79
CA ASN A 82 -7.25 -6.46 32.82
C ASN A 82 -6.05 -7.37 33.14
N TYR A 83 -6.05 -8.60 32.64
CA TYR A 83 -4.99 -9.59 32.85
C TYR A 83 -4.03 -9.64 31.65
N LEU A 84 -4.33 -8.93 30.57
CA LEU A 84 -3.55 -8.92 29.35
C LEU A 84 -2.62 -7.69 29.34
N VAL A 85 -1.32 -7.95 29.33
CA VAL A 85 -0.29 -6.94 29.06
C VAL A 85 0.37 -7.32 27.74
N THR A 86 0.30 -6.43 26.76
CA THR A 86 0.85 -6.65 25.40
C THR A 86 2.01 -5.72 25.15
N ALA A 87 3.09 -6.25 24.61
CA ALA A 87 4.23 -5.49 24.11
C ALA A 87 4.55 -5.97 22.70
N ASP A 88 4.89 -5.04 21.81
CA ASP A 88 5.28 -5.33 20.44
C ASP A 88 6.59 -4.60 20.13
N GLU A 89 7.46 -5.26 19.37
CA GLU A 89 8.73 -4.69 18.97
C GLU A 89 8.52 -3.80 17.75
N SER A 90 8.66 -2.49 17.95
CA SER A 90 8.69 -1.54 16.83
C SER A 90 10.13 -1.30 16.40
N ALA A 91 10.43 -1.59 15.13
CA ALA A 91 11.70 -1.22 14.54
C ALA A 91 11.67 0.27 14.15
N VAL A 92 12.50 1.08 14.80
CA VAL A 92 12.70 2.49 14.42
C VAL A 92 13.87 2.57 13.45
N ASN A 93 13.58 2.91 12.19
CA ASN A 93 14.63 3.22 11.23
C ASN A 93 15.07 4.69 11.41
N LEU A 94 16.24 4.88 12.02
CA LEU A 94 16.85 6.18 12.32
C LEU A 94 17.34 6.96 11.09
N LEU A 95 17.32 6.37 9.89
CA LEU A 95 17.59 7.08 8.63
C LEU A 95 16.34 7.78 8.07
N THR A 96 15.17 7.47 8.63
CA THR A 96 13.84 7.96 8.23
C THR A 96 13.12 8.66 9.40
N THR A 97 13.88 9.29 10.31
CA THR A 97 13.38 9.95 11.53
C THR A 97 12.33 11.05 11.29
N TYR A 98 12.18 11.50 10.04
CA TYR A 98 11.15 12.45 9.61
C TYR A 98 10.26 11.89 8.49
N CYS A 99 9.73 10.67 8.65
CA CYS A 99 8.56 10.26 7.88
C CYS A 99 7.32 11.02 8.38
N VAL A 100 7.20 12.29 7.98
CA VAL A 100 6.05 13.15 8.29
C VAL A 100 4.77 12.65 7.61
N ASN A 101 4.89 11.72 6.66
CA ASN A 101 3.77 11.03 6.02
C ASN A 101 4.20 9.60 5.67
N GLY A 102 3.45 8.61 6.12
CA GLY A 102 3.45 7.26 5.56
C GLY A 102 2.41 7.17 4.44
N TRP A 103 2.70 6.39 3.41
CA TRP A 103 1.72 5.96 2.41
C TRP A 103 1.08 4.65 2.85
#